data_AF-M0PKQ3-F1
#
_entry.id   AF-M0PKQ3-F1
#
_cell.length_a   1.000
_cell.length_b   1.000
_cell.length_c   1.000
_cell.angle_alpha   90.00
_cell.angle_beta   90.00
_cell.angle_gamma   90.00
#
_symmetry.space_group_name_H-M   'P 1'
#
loop_
_entity.id
_entity.type
_entity.pdbx_description
1 polymer ?
#
loop_
_entity_poly.entity_id
_entity_poly.type
_entity_poly.pdbx_seq_one_letter_code
_entity_poly.pdbx_strand_id
1 'polypeptide(L)'
;MKVLVTDPIADAGLDRLRDAGHEVVTDYESEGEALLDAVADANALIVRSGTDVNEAVFEAATELVIVGRAGIGVDNIDIEAATDHGVIVANAPEGNVRAAAEHTVAMTFAVARSIPQAHGRLVGGEWAKGEFLGTEVNNKTLTIVGLGRVGQEVAKRLDSLGMDLVVYDPYISEERADRMGAELVEDLHDALAAGDFATIHTPLLPETEGMIGEAELAQLEGGYLINCARGGIVEEDALAKAVDDGVLAGAALDSFAEEPLPDDSPLLDVEEIVLTPHLGASTEAAQENVAVDTAEAVLAAFDDEPVLTALNAPSVDESAFPRIEPYIDVAETAGKVAAQLLDGRITEVEATYEGDIAAEEVDLVTASALKGVFEPLEWQVNAVNAPRLAEERGIEVTESKTRQTDDFQSLVRVTVRNGDDEIAVEGTLFAGEDARIVRIDGFRVDAVPYGHMLVARNTDEPGVIGLIGTVLGDHDVNIAGMFNGRETQGGEALTVYNLDSAVPDAAVEELLADDRVVEITEITLDGADGRADE
;
A
#
# COMPACT_ATOMS: atom_id res chain seq x y z
N MET A 1 -21.09 7.85 3.44
CA MET A 1 -19.97 8.27 2.58
C MET A 1 -20.39 8.18 1.13
N LYS A 2 -19.92 9.11 0.31
CA LYS A 2 -20.18 9.21 -1.13
C LYS A 2 -19.01 8.61 -1.92
N VAL A 3 -19.31 7.73 -2.87
CA VAL A 3 -18.35 7.15 -3.82
C VAL A 3 -18.66 7.68 -5.21
N LEU A 4 -17.74 8.42 -5.80
CA LEU A 4 -17.80 8.86 -7.19
C LEU A 4 -17.12 7.82 -8.08
N VAL A 5 -17.75 7.46 -9.19
CA VAL A 5 -17.22 6.50 -10.17
C VAL A 5 -17.20 7.17 -11.53
N THR A 6 -16.01 7.45 -12.06
CA THR A 6 -15.83 8.22 -13.29
C THR A 6 -15.46 7.38 -14.50
N ASP A 7 -15.12 6.10 -14.29
CA ASP A 7 -14.91 5.15 -15.37
C ASP A 7 -15.85 3.93 -15.23
N PRO A 8 -16.37 3.35 -16.34
CA PRO A 8 -17.26 2.19 -16.26
C PRO A 8 -16.58 0.97 -15.64
N ILE A 9 -17.15 0.45 -14.55
CA ILE A 9 -16.80 -0.80 -13.88
C ILE A 9 -18.01 -1.74 -13.80
N ALA A 10 -17.78 -3.02 -13.50
CA ALA A 10 -18.86 -3.99 -13.40
C ALA A 10 -19.82 -3.68 -12.23
N ASP A 11 -21.12 -3.95 -12.43
CA ASP A 11 -22.16 -3.68 -11.44
C ASP A 11 -21.90 -4.40 -10.10
N ALA A 12 -21.23 -5.55 -10.11
CA ALA A 12 -20.91 -6.32 -8.90
C ALA A 12 -20.15 -5.49 -7.84
N GLY A 13 -19.20 -4.65 -8.25
CA GLY A 13 -18.48 -3.74 -7.34
C GLY A 13 -19.36 -2.60 -6.85
N LEU A 14 -20.15 -2.00 -7.75
CA LEU A 14 -21.08 -0.92 -7.41
C LEU A 14 -22.15 -1.37 -6.42
N ASP A 15 -22.70 -2.57 -6.62
CA ASP A 15 -23.73 -3.16 -5.77
C ASP A 15 -23.16 -3.49 -4.38
N ARG A 16 -21.90 -3.94 -4.28
CA ARG A 16 -21.24 -4.19 -2.99
C ARG A 16 -21.15 -2.93 -2.13
N LEU A 17 -20.81 -1.79 -2.74
CA LEU A 17 -20.78 -0.48 -2.07
C LEU A 17 -22.18 0.01 -1.67
N ARG A 18 -23.18 -0.18 -2.54
CA ARG A 18 -24.59 0.18 -2.25
C ARG A 18 -25.17 -0.69 -1.13
N ASP A 19 -24.89 -1.99 -1.13
CA ASP A 19 -25.35 -2.95 -0.13
C ASP A 19 -24.75 -2.66 1.25
N ALA A 20 -23.53 -2.10 1.30
CA ALA A 20 -22.91 -1.57 2.53
C ALA A 20 -23.51 -0.22 2.99
N GLY A 21 -24.42 0.37 2.21
CA GLY A 21 -25.15 1.60 2.59
C GLY A 21 -24.50 2.91 2.13
N HIS A 22 -23.51 2.85 1.23
CA HIS A 22 -22.86 4.03 0.68
C HIS A 22 -23.62 4.62 -0.52
N GLU A 23 -23.49 5.93 -0.72
CA GLU A 23 -24.04 6.61 -1.90
C GLU A 23 -23.08 6.44 -3.07
N VAL A 24 -23.48 5.71 -4.11
CA VAL A 24 -22.65 5.48 -5.30
C VAL A 24 -23.17 6.32 -6.47
N VAL A 25 -22.36 7.28 -6.91
CA VAL A 25 -22.65 8.19 -8.03
C VAL A 25 -21.75 7.86 -9.20
N THR A 26 -22.34 7.57 -10.36
CA THR A 26 -21.61 7.31 -11.60
C THR A 26 -21.66 8.55 -12.50
N ASP A 27 -20.51 9.07 -12.89
CA ASP A 27 -20.42 10.20 -13.82
C ASP A 27 -19.24 10.02 -14.79
N TYR A 28 -19.51 9.35 -15.91
CA TYR A 28 -18.50 8.94 -16.88
C TYR A 28 -18.11 10.01 -17.90
N GLU A 29 -18.76 11.17 -17.87
CA GLU A 29 -18.49 12.28 -18.79
C GLU A 29 -17.77 13.45 -18.10
N SER A 30 -17.52 13.33 -16.79
CA SER A 30 -16.89 14.37 -15.99
C SER A 30 -15.37 14.43 -16.22
N GLU A 31 -14.92 15.52 -16.83
CA GLU A 31 -13.51 15.82 -17.11
C GLU A 31 -13.20 17.28 -16.71
N GLY A 32 -11.93 17.58 -16.44
CA GLY A 32 -11.47 18.95 -16.15
C GLY A 32 -12.22 19.59 -14.98
N GLU A 33 -12.74 20.82 -15.16
CA GLU A 33 -13.49 21.53 -14.11
C GLU A 33 -14.73 20.75 -13.62
N ALA A 34 -15.40 20.00 -14.49
CA ALA A 34 -16.59 19.22 -14.09
C ALA A 34 -16.23 18.08 -13.14
N LEU A 35 -15.07 17.44 -13.36
CA LEU A 35 -14.52 16.43 -12.45
C LEU A 35 -14.23 17.03 -11.07
N LEU A 36 -13.62 18.22 -11.03
CA LEU A 36 -13.30 18.92 -9.78
C LEU A 36 -14.57 19.26 -8.98
N ASP A 37 -15.63 19.70 -9.65
CA ASP A 37 -16.92 19.96 -9.00
C ASP A 37 -17.57 18.67 -8.48
N ALA A 38 -17.46 17.56 -9.23
CA ALA A 38 -18.07 16.28 -8.88
C ALA A 38 -17.39 15.57 -7.70
N VAL A 39 -16.06 15.73 -7.58
CA VAL A 39 -15.23 15.08 -6.55
C VAL A 39 -15.21 15.86 -5.22
N ALA A 40 -15.62 17.13 -5.22
CA ALA A 40 -15.47 18.04 -4.07
C ALA A 40 -16.12 17.55 -2.77
N ASP A 41 -17.21 16.79 -2.86
CA ASP A 41 -17.96 16.20 -1.74
C ASP A 41 -17.87 14.65 -1.73
N ALA A 42 -16.92 14.08 -2.48
CA ALA A 42 -16.71 12.63 -2.53
C ALA A 42 -15.77 12.17 -1.41
N ASN A 43 -16.05 11.00 -0.82
CA ASN A 43 -15.17 10.34 0.14
C ASN A 43 -14.30 9.26 -0.53
N ALA A 44 -14.77 8.70 -1.65
CA ALA A 44 -13.97 7.81 -2.48
C ALA A 44 -14.16 8.13 -3.96
N LEU A 45 -13.10 7.92 -4.75
CA LEU A 45 -13.11 8.03 -6.20
C LEU A 45 -12.69 6.70 -6.82
N ILE A 46 -13.51 6.13 -7.69
CA ILE A 46 -13.18 4.91 -8.44
C ILE A 46 -12.95 5.27 -9.91
N VAL A 47 -11.76 4.92 -10.40
CA VAL A 47 -11.31 5.19 -11.78
C VAL A 47 -10.80 3.91 -12.45
N ARG A 48 -10.60 3.98 -13.77
CA ARG A 48 -9.87 3.00 -14.58
C ARG A 48 -8.68 3.66 -15.24
N SER A 49 -8.72 3.88 -16.54
CA SER A 49 -7.65 4.50 -17.34
C SER A 49 -8.16 5.71 -18.12
N GLY A 50 -9.44 6.07 -18.00
CA GLY A 50 -10.02 7.19 -18.73
C GLY A 50 -9.88 8.50 -17.95
N THR A 51 -9.92 8.44 -16.62
CA THR A 51 -9.83 9.61 -15.75
C THR A 51 -8.40 9.83 -15.26
N ASP A 52 -7.82 11.01 -15.54
CA ASP A 52 -6.55 11.44 -14.96
C ASP A 52 -6.76 12.05 -13.56
N VAL A 53 -6.12 11.48 -12.55
CA VAL A 53 -6.19 11.90 -11.15
C VAL A 53 -4.88 12.58 -10.77
N ASN A 54 -4.84 13.90 -10.88
CA ASN A 54 -3.67 14.74 -10.60
C ASN A 54 -3.86 15.57 -9.32
N GLU A 55 -2.82 16.33 -8.93
CA GLU A 55 -2.84 17.25 -7.78
C GLU A 55 -4.14 18.08 -7.66
N ALA A 56 -4.66 18.63 -8.75
CA ALA A 56 -5.86 19.48 -8.71
C ALA A 56 -7.11 18.71 -8.26
N VAL A 57 -7.19 17.39 -8.54
CA VAL A 57 -8.27 16.53 -8.05
C VAL A 57 -8.19 16.39 -6.53
N PHE A 58 -7.00 16.19 -5.98
CA PHE A 58 -6.78 16.07 -4.54
C PHE A 58 -7.02 17.40 -3.82
N GLU A 59 -6.60 18.53 -4.40
CA GLU A 59 -6.88 19.87 -3.84
C GLU A 59 -8.38 20.18 -3.77
N ALA A 60 -9.17 19.71 -4.74
CA ALA A 60 -10.61 19.92 -4.79
C ALA A 60 -11.39 19.01 -3.82
N ALA A 61 -10.88 17.81 -3.55
CA ALA A 61 -11.58 16.73 -2.84
C ALA A 61 -11.16 16.64 -1.36
N THR A 62 -11.51 17.63 -0.55
CA THR A 62 -11.01 17.74 0.84
C THR A 62 -11.50 16.65 1.80
N GLU A 63 -12.52 15.87 1.43
CA GLU A 63 -13.05 14.75 2.23
C GLU A 63 -12.71 13.37 1.62
N LEU A 64 -11.87 13.34 0.58
CA LEU A 64 -11.48 12.12 -0.11
C LEU A 64 -10.51 11.32 0.76
N VAL A 65 -10.82 10.04 1.01
CA VAL A 65 -9.96 9.15 1.80
C VAL A 65 -9.28 8.08 0.93
N ILE A 66 -9.86 7.76 -0.23
CA ILE A 66 -9.31 6.74 -1.13
C ILE A 66 -9.62 7.00 -2.62
N VAL A 67 -8.62 6.73 -3.47
CA VAL A 67 -8.77 6.52 -4.91
C VAL A 67 -8.56 5.04 -5.22
N GLY A 68 -9.62 4.38 -5.67
CA GLY A 68 -9.61 2.98 -6.09
C GLY A 68 -9.45 2.86 -7.61
N ARG A 69 -8.32 2.31 -8.06
CA ARG A 69 -8.09 1.99 -9.46
C ARG A 69 -8.59 0.57 -9.76
N ALA A 70 -9.66 0.50 -10.55
CA ALA A 70 -10.18 -0.74 -11.10
C ALA A 70 -9.26 -1.30 -12.23
N GLY A 71 -8.13 -1.87 -11.81
CA GLY A 71 -7.15 -2.60 -12.62
C GLY A 71 -5.76 -2.64 -11.97
N ILE A 72 -4.71 -3.07 -12.71
CA ILE A 72 -3.32 -3.16 -12.21
C ILE A 72 -2.54 -1.83 -12.26
N GLY A 73 -2.31 -1.28 -13.47
CA GLY A 73 -1.55 -0.03 -13.67
C GLY A 73 -2.23 1.17 -13.03
N VAL A 74 -1.45 2.17 -12.63
CA VAL A 74 -1.92 3.39 -11.93
C VAL A 74 -1.28 4.63 -12.53
N ASP A 75 -0.90 4.54 -13.81
CA ASP A 75 -0.13 5.54 -14.54
C ASP A 75 -0.90 6.88 -14.67
N ASN A 76 -2.23 6.83 -14.53
CA ASN A 76 -3.15 7.96 -14.55
C ASN A 76 -3.43 8.56 -13.15
N ILE A 77 -2.69 8.16 -12.11
CA ILE A 77 -2.87 8.65 -10.74
C ILE A 77 -1.54 9.19 -10.21
N ASP A 78 -1.55 10.44 -9.77
CA ASP A 78 -0.43 11.06 -9.07
C ASP A 78 -0.36 10.55 -7.63
N ILE A 79 0.41 9.49 -7.42
CA ILE A 79 0.58 8.84 -6.11
C ILE A 79 1.29 9.77 -5.12
N GLU A 80 2.19 10.63 -5.60
CA GLU A 80 2.89 11.58 -4.75
C GLU A 80 1.90 12.59 -4.18
N ALA A 81 1.13 13.25 -5.04
CA ALA A 81 0.10 14.21 -4.61
C ALA A 81 -0.97 13.56 -3.72
N ALA A 82 -1.38 12.32 -4.03
CA ALA A 82 -2.32 11.56 -3.21
C ALA A 82 -1.79 11.39 -1.78
N THR A 83 -0.52 11.02 -1.64
CA THR A 83 0.12 10.81 -0.35
C THR A 83 0.24 12.14 0.42
N ASP A 84 0.56 13.26 -0.24
CA ASP A 84 0.64 14.56 0.43
C ASP A 84 -0.72 14.99 1.02
N HIS A 85 -1.81 14.64 0.33
CA HIS A 85 -3.18 14.87 0.78
C HIS A 85 -3.71 13.79 1.74
N GLY A 86 -2.91 12.77 2.09
CA GLY A 86 -3.33 11.67 2.95
C GLY A 86 -4.37 10.74 2.32
N VAL A 87 -4.48 10.71 0.99
CA VAL A 87 -5.44 9.87 0.27
C VAL A 87 -4.80 8.53 -0.08
N ILE A 88 -5.47 7.43 0.26
CA ILE A 88 -5.02 6.09 -0.10
C ILE A 88 -5.18 5.88 -1.61
N VAL A 89 -4.17 5.36 -2.30
CA VAL A 89 -4.28 4.88 -3.67
C VAL A 89 -4.23 3.36 -3.66
N ALA A 90 -5.31 2.72 -4.09
CA ALA A 90 -5.42 1.27 -4.12
C ALA A 90 -5.66 0.77 -5.54
N ASN A 91 -5.12 -0.40 -5.89
CA ASN A 91 -5.39 -1.05 -7.17
C ASN A 91 -6.05 -2.42 -7.00
N ALA A 92 -6.35 -3.10 -8.11
CA ALA A 92 -6.95 -4.44 -8.12
C ALA A 92 -6.06 -5.41 -8.92
N PRO A 93 -4.96 -5.90 -8.31
CA PRO A 93 -3.94 -6.64 -9.04
C PRO A 93 -4.36 -8.09 -9.32
N GLU A 94 -5.15 -8.72 -8.44
CA GLU A 94 -5.46 -10.15 -8.51
C GLU A 94 -6.46 -10.49 -9.60
N GLY A 95 -7.53 -9.69 -9.75
CA GLY A 95 -8.59 -9.94 -10.73
C GLY A 95 -8.10 -10.09 -12.18
N ASN A 96 -6.95 -9.52 -12.51
CA ASN A 96 -6.39 -9.48 -13.87
C ASN A 96 -5.30 -10.52 -14.16
N VAL A 97 -4.66 -11.12 -13.14
CA VAL A 97 -3.48 -11.98 -13.33
C VAL A 97 -3.77 -13.14 -14.28
N ARG A 98 -4.89 -13.82 -14.05
CA ARG A 98 -5.28 -14.99 -14.83
C ARG A 98 -5.61 -14.64 -16.28
N ALA A 99 -6.39 -13.59 -16.49
CA ALA A 99 -6.80 -13.16 -17.83
C ALA A 99 -5.57 -12.73 -18.66
N ALA A 100 -4.66 -11.94 -18.05
CA ALA A 100 -3.44 -11.52 -18.72
C ALA A 100 -2.55 -12.72 -19.09
N ALA A 101 -2.38 -13.68 -18.18
CA ALA A 101 -1.61 -14.89 -18.45
C ALA A 101 -2.25 -15.75 -19.56
N GLU A 102 -3.57 -15.90 -19.57
CA GLU A 102 -4.30 -16.62 -20.61
C GLU A 102 -4.16 -15.92 -21.98
N HIS A 103 -4.20 -14.59 -21.99
CA HIS A 103 -3.99 -13.80 -23.20
C HIS A 103 -2.55 -13.91 -23.72
N THR A 104 -1.53 -13.83 -22.85
CA THR A 104 -0.13 -14.07 -23.26
C THR A 104 0.05 -15.43 -23.90
N VAL A 105 -0.49 -16.50 -23.29
CA VAL A 105 -0.42 -17.86 -23.87
C VAL A 105 -1.14 -17.92 -25.22
N ALA A 106 -2.31 -17.26 -25.35
CA ALA A 106 -3.01 -17.17 -26.62
C ALA A 106 -2.19 -16.43 -27.70
N MET A 107 -1.53 -15.33 -27.33
CA MET A 107 -0.67 -14.54 -28.20
C MET A 107 0.58 -15.32 -28.63
N THR A 108 1.18 -16.12 -27.74
CA THR A 108 2.25 -17.08 -28.09
C THR A 108 1.82 -18.04 -29.20
N PHE A 109 0.61 -18.62 -29.09
CA PHE A 109 0.09 -19.49 -30.15
C PHE A 109 -0.30 -18.74 -31.42
N ALA A 110 -0.84 -17.52 -31.29
CA ALA A 110 -1.25 -16.70 -32.40
C ALA A 110 -0.07 -16.39 -33.34
N VAL A 111 1.06 -15.95 -32.77
CA VAL A 111 2.27 -15.65 -33.54
C VAL A 111 2.94 -16.93 -34.06
N ALA A 112 3.13 -17.95 -33.21
CA ALA A 112 3.81 -19.20 -33.61
C ALA A 112 3.12 -19.91 -34.78
N ARG A 113 1.81 -19.69 -34.95
CA ARG A 113 0.96 -20.40 -35.92
C ARG A 113 0.35 -19.49 -36.98
N SER A 114 0.72 -18.20 -37.00
CA SER A 114 0.18 -17.18 -37.92
C SER A 114 -1.35 -17.17 -37.97
N ILE A 115 -2.02 -17.31 -36.82
CA ILE A 115 -3.47 -17.51 -36.75
C ILE A 115 -4.24 -16.32 -37.35
N PRO A 116 -3.97 -15.06 -36.97
CA PRO A 116 -4.68 -13.91 -37.52
C PRO A 116 -4.52 -13.76 -39.04
N GLN A 117 -3.30 -13.96 -39.54
CA GLN A 117 -2.95 -13.86 -40.95
C GLN A 117 -3.68 -14.94 -41.76
N ALA A 118 -3.58 -16.21 -41.33
CA ALA A 118 -4.26 -17.33 -41.97
C ALA A 118 -5.80 -17.20 -41.94
N HIS A 119 -6.35 -16.69 -40.84
CA HIS A 119 -7.77 -16.36 -40.74
C HIS A 119 -8.17 -15.28 -41.75
N GLY A 120 -7.41 -14.17 -41.82
CA GLY A 120 -7.64 -13.07 -42.74
C GLY A 120 -7.65 -13.51 -44.20
N ARG A 121 -6.67 -14.32 -44.62
CA ARG A 121 -6.61 -14.91 -45.97
C ARG A 121 -7.85 -15.75 -46.28
N LEU A 122 -8.28 -16.59 -45.34
CA LEU A 122 -9.44 -17.46 -45.54
C LEU A 122 -10.76 -16.68 -45.60
N VAL A 123 -10.94 -15.67 -44.75
CA VAL A 123 -12.09 -14.75 -44.81
C VAL A 123 -12.11 -13.97 -46.13
N GLY A 124 -10.93 -13.60 -46.64
CA GLY A 124 -10.73 -13.02 -47.97
C GLY A 124 -11.01 -13.98 -49.14
N GLY A 125 -11.30 -15.26 -48.87
CA GLY A 125 -11.63 -16.27 -49.87
C GLY A 125 -10.43 -17.04 -50.44
N GLU A 126 -9.24 -16.88 -49.84
CA GLU A 126 -8.01 -17.53 -50.27
C GLU A 126 -7.71 -18.79 -49.43
N TRP A 127 -7.40 -19.90 -50.10
CA TRP A 127 -6.99 -21.15 -49.43
C TRP A 127 -5.46 -21.28 -49.40
N ALA A 128 -4.80 -20.45 -48.59
CA ALA A 128 -3.34 -20.32 -48.49
C ALA A 128 -2.65 -21.40 -47.61
N LYS A 129 -3.16 -22.64 -47.59
CA LYS A 129 -2.62 -23.70 -46.70
C LYS A 129 -1.11 -23.95 -46.89
N GLY A 130 -0.60 -23.80 -48.10
CA GLY A 130 0.80 -24.07 -48.42
C GLY A 130 1.78 -22.97 -48.00
N GLU A 131 1.27 -21.80 -47.60
CA GLU A 131 2.06 -20.61 -47.31
C GLU A 131 2.35 -20.46 -45.80
N PHE A 132 1.53 -21.08 -44.94
CA PHE A 132 1.71 -21.02 -43.50
C PHE A 132 2.36 -22.30 -42.95
N LEU A 133 3.58 -22.16 -42.44
CA LEU A 133 4.30 -23.19 -41.70
C LEU A 133 4.63 -22.67 -40.30
N GLY A 134 3.83 -23.05 -39.32
CA GLY A 134 4.03 -22.62 -37.93
C GLY A 134 5.01 -23.46 -37.14
N THR A 135 5.35 -22.98 -35.95
CA THR A 135 6.23 -23.62 -34.96
C THR A 135 5.42 -24.38 -33.90
N GLU A 136 5.87 -25.58 -33.53
CA GLU A 136 5.37 -26.31 -32.36
C GLU A 136 6.14 -25.87 -31.11
N VAL A 137 5.43 -25.62 -30.02
CA VAL A 137 6.02 -25.12 -28.74
C VAL A 137 6.62 -26.23 -27.87
N ASN A 138 6.28 -27.49 -28.11
CA ASN A 138 6.78 -28.61 -27.31
C ASN A 138 8.29 -28.82 -27.51
N ASN A 139 9.04 -28.98 -26.42
CA ASN A 139 10.51 -29.02 -26.35
C ASN A 139 11.20 -27.75 -26.89
N LYS A 140 10.53 -26.61 -26.79
CA LYS A 140 11.10 -25.28 -27.06
C LYS A 140 11.42 -24.58 -25.76
N THR A 141 12.42 -23.71 -25.77
CA THR A 141 12.77 -22.90 -24.60
C THR A 141 11.94 -21.62 -24.58
N LEU A 142 11.30 -21.34 -23.45
CA LEU A 142 10.67 -20.06 -23.16
C LEU A 142 11.55 -19.27 -22.19
N THR A 143 12.02 -18.11 -22.63
CA THR A 143 12.62 -17.09 -21.78
C THR A 143 11.52 -16.20 -21.21
N ILE A 144 11.47 -16.07 -19.89
CA ILE A 144 10.53 -15.21 -19.16
C ILE A 144 11.33 -14.07 -18.55
N VAL A 145 11.06 -12.85 -18.98
CA VAL A 145 11.68 -11.63 -18.45
C VAL A 145 10.73 -11.04 -17.41
N GLY A 146 11.05 -11.22 -16.14
CA GLY A 146 10.19 -10.90 -14.99
C GLY A 146 9.30 -12.07 -14.54
N LEU A 147 9.51 -12.57 -13.32
CA LEU A 147 8.75 -13.68 -12.72
C LEU A 147 7.76 -13.17 -11.66
N GLY A 148 7.07 -12.07 -11.98
CA GLY A 148 5.94 -11.56 -11.20
C GLY A 148 4.71 -12.48 -11.24
N ARG A 149 3.58 -12.04 -10.69
CA ARG A 149 2.34 -12.85 -10.60
C ARG A 149 1.88 -13.40 -11.97
N VAL A 150 1.88 -12.55 -13.01
CA VAL A 150 1.50 -12.94 -14.38
C VAL A 150 2.54 -13.89 -14.98
N GLY A 151 3.82 -13.54 -14.90
CA GLY A 151 4.91 -14.38 -15.43
C GLY A 151 4.89 -15.79 -14.83
N GLN A 152 4.59 -15.93 -13.54
CA GLN A 152 4.44 -17.23 -12.88
C GLN A 152 3.28 -18.08 -13.46
N GLU A 153 2.12 -17.46 -13.68
CA GLU A 153 0.96 -18.13 -14.26
C GLU A 153 1.17 -18.50 -15.74
N VAL A 154 1.94 -17.69 -16.48
CA VAL A 154 2.38 -18.00 -17.85
C VAL A 154 3.35 -19.18 -17.85
N ALA A 155 4.38 -19.16 -17.00
CA ALA A 155 5.36 -20.23 -16.88
C ALA A 155 4.67 -21.58 -16.65
N LYS A 156 3.76 -21.63 -15.66
CA LYS A 156 3.00 -22.84 -15.33
C LYS A 156 2.21 -23.42 -16.51
N ARG A 157 1.61 -22.55 -17.34
CA ARG A 157 0.80 -22.98 -18.50
C ARG A 157 1.67 -23.47 -19.64
N LEU A 158 2.78 -22.78 -19.93
CA LEU A 158 3.67 -23.11 -21.04
C LEU A 158 4.60 -24.30 -20.71
N ASP A 159 5.03 -24.45 -19.46
CA ASP A 159 5.69 -25.67 -18.95
C ASP A 159 4.78 -26.91 -19.12
N SER A 160 3.48 -26.77 -18.80
CA SER A 160 2.49 -27.85 -19.01
C SER A 160 2.31 -28.26 -20.47
N LEU A 161 2.79 -27.46 -21.43
CA LEU A 161 2.81 -27.74 -22.86
C LEU A 161 4.14 -28.34 -23.34
N GLY A 162 5.08 -28.57 -22.42
CA GLY A 162 6.38 -29.18 -22.67
C GLY A 162 7.48 -28.19 -23.06
N MET A 163 7.34 -26.91 -22.73
CA MET A 163 8.42 -25.93 -22.89
C MET A 163 9.43 -26.02 -21.74
N ASP A 164 10.71 -25.86 -22.03
CA ASP A 164 11.74 -25.66 -21.02
C ASP A 164 11.75 -24.18 -20.62
N LEU A 165 11.87 -23.88 -19.32
CA LEU A 165 11.73 -22.52 -18.81
C LEU A 165 13.09 -21.92 -18.42
N VAL A 166 13.39 -20.75 -18.97
CA VAL A 166 14.50 -19.87 -18.56
C VAL A 166 13.91 -18.57 -18.03
N VAL A 167 14.42 -18.06 -16.92
CA VAL A 167 13.92 -16.84 -16.28
C VAL A 167 15.05 -15.85 -16.10
N TYR A 168 14.79 -14.59 -16.44
CA TYR A 168 15.58 -13.46 -15.99
C TYR A 168 14.71 -12.56 -15.10
N ASP A 169 15.08 -12.42 -13.84
CA ASP A 169 14.47 -11.47 -12.91
C ASP A 169 15.47 -11.16 -11.78
N PRO A 170 15.99 -9.91 -11.69
CA PRO A 170 17.02 -9.57 -10.72
C PRO A 170 16.51 -9.49 -9.27
N TYR A 171 15.20 -9.62 -9.05
CA TYR A 171 14.56 -9.45 -7.75
C TYR A 171 14.09 -10.76 -7.11
N ILE A 172 14.37 -11.92 -7.73
CA ILE A 172 13.98 -13.23 -7.18
C ILE A 172 15.19 -14.09 -6.79
N SER A 173 14.96 -15.04 -5.88
CA SER A 173 15.96 -16.04 -5.53
C SER A 173 15.93 -17.25 -6.46
N GLU A 174 17.07 -17.94 -6.60
CA GLU A 174 17.18 -19.23 -7.30
C GLU A 174 16.14 -20.25 -6.79
N GLU A 175 15.93 -20.34 -5.47
CA GLU A 175 14.94 -21.24 -4.85
C GLU A 175 13.50 -20.95 -5.32
N ARG A 176 13.18 -19.69 -5.65
CA ARG A 176 11.87 -19.34 -6.19
C ARG A 176 11.70 -19.84 -7.63
N ALA A 177 12.73 -19.71 -8.47
CA ALA A 177 12.72 -20.21 -9.85
C ALA A 177 12.69 -21.76 -9.90
N ASP A 178 13.50 -22.42 -9.07
CA ASP A 178 13.56 -23.88 -8.97
C ASP A 178 12.21 -24.50 -8.62
N ARG A 179 11.44 -23.87 -7.71
CA ARG A 179 10.09 -24.32 -7.35
C ARG A 179 9.11 -24.33 -8.54
N MET A 180 9.41 -23.57 -9.58
CA MET A 180 8.64 -23.50 -10.81
C MET A 180 9.22 -24.35 -11.94
N GLY A 181 10.33 -25.06 -11.69
CA GLY A 181 11.02 -25.83 -12.72
C GLY A 181 11.73 -24.96 -13.76
N ALA A 182 12.04 -23.71 -13.43
CA ALA A 182 12.71 -22.76 -14.31
C ALA A 182 14.17 -22.53 -13.91
N GLU A 183 15.04 -22.39 -14.91
CA GLU A 183 16.44 -22.00 -14.72
C GLU A 183 16.54 -20.48 -14.60
N LEU A 184 17.06 -19.98 -13.46
CA LEU A 184 17.33 -18.55 -13.27
C LEU A 184 18.66 -18.17 -13.93
N VAL A 185 18.64 -17.14 -14.78
CA VAL A 185 19.81 -16.61 -15.47
C VAL A 185 20.04 -15.16 -15.05
N GLU A 186 21.27 -14.83 -14.66
CA GLU A 186 21.63 -13.52 -14.10
C GLU A 186 21.75 -12.40 -15.15
N ASP A 187 22.03 -12.77 -16.40
CA ASP A 187 22.23 -11.83 -17.51
C ASP A 187 21.11 -11.95 -18.55
N LEU A 188 20.55 -10.81 -18.96
CA LEU A 188 19.42 -10.75 -19.88
C LEU A 188 19.78 -11.26 -21.28
N HIS A 189 20.99 -10.97 -21.77
CA HIS A 189 21.43 -11.41 -23.10
C HIS A 189 21.56 -12.93 -23.14
N ASP A 190 22.17 -13.51 -22.11
CA ASP A 190 22.28 -14.97 -21.99
C ASP A 190 20.91 -15.65 -21.89
N ALA A 191 19.97 -15.04 -21.15
CA ALA A 191 18.60 -15.55 -21.03
C ALA A 191 17.85 -15.51 -22.37
N LEU A 192 17.95 -14.42 -23.13
CA LEU A 192 17.32 -14.29 -24.45
C LEU A 192 17.95 -15.23 -25.47
N ALA A 193 19.27 -15.40 -25.45
CA ALA A 193 20.00 -16.30 -26.35
C ALA A 193 19.65 -17.79 -26.15
N ALA A 194 19.16 -18.16 -24.97
CA ALA A 194 18.70 -19.51 -24.69
C ALA A 194 17.29 -19.82 -25.22
N GLY A 195 16.49 -18.78 -25.50
CA GLY A 195 15.06 -18.89 -25.81
C GLY A 195 14.77 -19.14 -27.29
N ASP A 196 13.76 -19.98 -27.56
CA ASP A 196 13.05 -19.97 -28.85
C ASP A 196 11.88 -18.96 -28.82
N PHE A 197 11.39 -18.66 -27.63
CA PHE A 197 10.34 -17.69 -27.34
C PHE A 197 10.79 -16.83 -26.17
N ALA A 198 10.47 -15.54 -26.18
CA ALA A 198 10.62 -14.66 -25.03
C ALA A 198 9.29 -13.98 -24.69
N THR A 199 8.94 -13.92 -23.41
CA THR A 199 7.76 -13.21 -22.92
C THR A 199 8.14 -12.21 -21.82
N ILE A 200 7.62 -10.99 -21.92
CA ILE A 200 7.94 -9.89 -21.02
C ILE A 200 6.82 -9.71 -19.98
N HIS A 201 7.19 -9.64 -18.71
CA HIS A 201 6.28 -9.48 -17.55
C HIS A 201 6.86 -8.56 -16.47
N THR A 202 7.64 -7.56 -16.85
CA THR A 202 8.13 -6.51 -15.96
C THR A 202 7.16 -5.31 -15.94
N PRO A 203 7.14 -4.51 -14.86
CA PRO A 203 6.53 -3.17 -14.90
C PRO A 203 7.30 -2.25 -15.87
N LEU A 204 6.69 -1.11 -16.21
CA LEU A 204 7.39 -0.01 -16.88
C LEU A 204 7.92 0.96 -15.81
N LEU A 205 9.24 1.02 -15.72
CA LEU A 205 10.06 1.83 -14.83
C LEU A 205 11.20 2.46 -15.64
N PRO A 206 11.86 3.53 -15.17
CA PRO A 206 13.01 4.15 -15.85
C PRO A 206 14.12 3.16 -16.22
N GLU A 207 14.32 2.10 -15.43
CA GLU A 207 15.33 1.07 -15.69
C GLU A 207 14.87 0.01 -16.71
N THR A 208 13.57 -0.10 -16.97
CA THR A 208 12.97 -1.10 -17.89
C THR A 208 12.44 -0.48 -19.19
N GLU A 209 12.36 0.84 -19.26
CA GLU A 209 12.01 1.57 -20.48
C GLU A 209 13.06 1.33 -21.56
N GLY A 210 12.64 0.86 -22.73
CA GLY A 210 13.53 0.49 -23.83
C GLY A 210 14.51 -0.64 -23.51
N MET A 211 14.25 -1.43 -22.46
CA MET A 211 15.14 -2.53 -22.03
C MET A 211 15.37 -3.57 -23.13
N ILE A 212 14.38 -3.80 -24.00
CA ILE A 212 14.50 -4.70 -25.14
C ILE A 212 14.68 -3.86 -26.42
N GLY A 213 15.94 -3.56 -26.75
CA GLY A 213 16.33 -2.82 -27.95
C GLY A 213 16.98 -3.71 -29.01
N GLU A 214 17.64 -3.09 -30.00
CA GLU A 214 18.27 -3.81 -31.14
C GLU A 214 19.28 -4.89 -30.68
N ALA A 215 20.01 -4.65 -29.58
CA ALA A 215 21.03 -5.58 -29.09
C ALA A 215 20.43 -6.84 -28.45
N GLU A 216 19.34 -6.68 -27.69
CA GLU A 216 18.61 -7.74 -27.02
C GLU A 216 17.80 -8.56 -28.01
N LEU A 217 17.12 -7.90 -28.96
CA LEU A 217 16.38 -8.55 -30.04
C LEU A 217 17.29 -9.45 -30.89
N ALA A 218 18.55 -9.04 -31.09
CA ALA A 218 19.54 -9.83 -31.81
C ALA A 218 19.97 -11.12 -31.08
N GLN A 219 19.79 -11.22 -29.76
CA GLN A 219 20.07 -12.46 -29.02
C GLN A 219 18.99 -13.52 -29.25
N LEU A 220 17.75 -13.11 -29.51
CA LEU A 220 16.61 -14.00 -29.75
C LEU A 220 16.50 -14.38 -31.24
N GLU A 221 17.63 -14.62 -31.93
CA GLU A 221 17.68 -14.85 -33.38
C GLU A 221 16.81 -16.06 -33.79
N GLY A 222 15.86 -15.84 -34.71
CA GLY A 222 14.91 -16.84 -35.20
C GLY A 222 13.81 -17.22 -34.20
N GLY A 223 13.76 -16.55 -33.05
CA GLY A 223 12.74 -16.76 -32.02
C GLY A 223 11.53 -15.85 -32.18
N TYR A 224 10.64 -15.89 -31.19
CA TYR A 224 9.43 -15.07 -31.12
C TYR A 224 9.39 -14.24 -29.84
N LEU A 225 9.07 -12.95 -29.95
CA LEU A 225 8.91 -12.06 -28.80
C LEU A 225 7.42 -11.81 -28.50
N ILE A 226 7.02 -11.91 -27.23
CA ILE A 226 5.67 -11.61 -26.76
C ILE A 226 5.74 -10.52 -25.69
N ASN A 227 5.02 -9.41 -25.89
CA ASN A 227 4.81 -8.38 -24.87
C ASN A 227 3.33 -8.10 -24.67
N CYS A 228 2.78 -8.64 -23.59
CA CYS A 228 1.44 -8.30 -23.10
C CYS A 228 1.48 -7.65 -21.71
N ALA A 229 2.63 -7.07 -21.33
CA ALA A 229 2.82 -6.46 -20.01
C ALA A 229 2.57 -4.96 -20.05
N ARG A 230 3.50 -4.19 -20.63
CA ARG A 230 3.40 -2.74 -20.80
C ARG A 230 4.08 -2.31 -22.09
N GLY A 231 3.50 -1.30 -22.74
CA GLY A 231 4.15 -0.53 -23.79
C GLY A 231 5.44 0.13 -23.32
N GLY A 232 6.34 0.45 -24.25
CA GLY A 232 7.60 1.15 -23.95
C GLY A 232 8.74 0.29 -23.38
N ILE A 233 8.48 -0.94 -22.92
CA ILE A 233 9.56 -1.86 -22.50
C ILE A 233 10.38 -2.36 -23.70
N VAL A 234 9.71 -2.57 -24.82
CA VAL A 234 10.33 -2.98 -26.10
C VAL A 234 10.41 -1.76 -27.00
N GLU A 235 11.57 -1.52 -27.60
CA GLU A 235 11.73 -0.49 -28.63
C GLU A 235 10.98 -0.92 -29.90
N GLU A 236 9.77 -0.37 -30.11
CA GLU A 236 8.84 -0.81 -31.16
C GLU A 236 9.40 -0.68 -32.58
N ASP A 237 10.14 0.39 -32.87
CA ASP A 237 10.81 0.59 -34.16
C ASP A 237 11.89 -0.48 -34.40
N ALA A 238 12.67 -0.81 -33.37
CA ALA A 238 13.70 -1.83 -33.44
C ALA A 238 13.09 -3.22 -33.60
N LEU A 239 11.96 -3.49 -32.93
CA LEU A 239 11.22 -4.73 -33.07
C LEU A 239 10.66 -4.91 -34.48
N ALA A 240 9.99 -3.89 -35.02
CA ALA A 240 9.43 -3.92 -36.38
C ALA A 240 10.52 -4.24 -37.40
N LYS A 241 11.67 -3.54 -37.30
CA LYS A 241 12.83 -3.79 -38.15
C LYS A 241 13.42 -5.18 -37.96
N ALA A 242 13.57 -5.66 -36.73
CA ALA A 242 14.14 -6.99 -36.46
C ALA A 242 13.28 -8.12 -37.06
N VAL A 243 11.95 -7.97 -37.05
CA VAL A 243 11.04 -8.93 -37.68
C VAL A 243 11.06 -8.79 -39.21
N ASP A 244 11.00 -7.57 -39.76
CA ASP A 244 11.04 -7.33 -41.22
C ASP A 244 12.37 -7.80 -41.86
N ASP A 245 13.50 -7.58 -41.17
CA ASP A 245 14.82 -8.05 -41.58
C ASP A 245 15.00 -9.58 -41.38
N GLY A 246 14.03 -10.25 -40.76
CA GLY A 246 14.04 -11.69 -40.50
C GLY A 246 15.01 -12.14 -39.40
N VAL A 247 15.45 -11.22 -38.53
CA VAL A 247 16.21 -11.53 -37.31
C VAL A 247 15.32 -12.28 -36.33
N LEU A 248 14.07 -11.84 -36.18
CA LEU A 248 13.04 -12.55 -35.42
C LEU A 248 12.08 -13.27 -36.37
N ALA A 249 11.55 -14.42 -35.94
CA ALA A 249 10.54 -15.16 -36.69
C ALA A 249 9.15 -14.53 -36.59
N GLY A 250 8.91 -13.68 -35.59
CA GLY A 250 7.68 -12.91 -35.41
C GLY A 250 7.57 -12.31 -34.02
N ALA A 251 6.55 -11.48 -33.81
CA ALA A 251 6.27 -10.91 -32.50
C ALA A 251 4.76 -10.81 -32.21
N ALA A 252 4.41 -10.67 -30.94
CA ALA A 252 3.05 -10.46 -30.49
C ALA A 252 2.99 -9.35 -29.43
N LEU A 253 2.18 -8.32 -29.66
CA LEU A 253 2.05 -7.18 -28.75
C LEU A 253 0.58 -6.94 -28.41
N ASP A 254 0.33 -6.68 -27.12
CA ASP A 254 -0.97 -6.26 -26.62
C ASP A 254 -0.96 -4.87 -25.99
N SER A 255 0.21 -4.28 -25.69
CA SER A 255 0.33 -2.93 -25.15
C SER A 255 1.44 -2.16 -25.87
N PHE A 256 1.27 -0.84 -25.99
CA PHE A 256 2.06 0.04 -26.85
C PHE A 256 2.55 1.28 -26.10
N ALA A 257 3.69 1.83 -26.50
CA ALA A 257 4.25 3.03 -25.89
C ALA A 257 3.30 4.23 -25.99
N GLU A 258 2.54 4.31 -27.09
CA GLU A 258 1.44 5.25 -27.27
C GLU A 258 0.15 4.47 -27.57
N GLU A 259 -0.89 4.70 -26.76
CA GLU A 259 -2.21 4.09 -26.91
C GLU A 259 -3.28 5.19 -27.05
N PRO A 260 -4.11 5.19 -28.12
CA PRO A 260 -4.19 4.22 -29.22
C PRO A 260 -2.95 4.19 -30.13
N LEU A 261 -2.64 3.01 -30.69
CA LEU A 261 -1.51 2.84 -31.60
C LEU A 261 -1.62 3.79 -32.81
N PRO A 262 -0.59 4.61 -33.11
CA PRO A 262 -0.60 5.53 -34.24
C PRO A 262 -0.78 4.82 -35.58
N ASP A 263 -1.54 5.45 -36.50
CA ASP A 263 -1.81 4.93 -37.85
C ASP A 263 -0.54 4.72 -38.70
N ASP A 264 0.56 5.40 -38.36
CA ASP A 264 1.86 5.31 -39.02
C ASP A 264 2.90 4.48 -38.25
N SER A 265 2.49 3.73 -37.24
CA SER A 265 3.37 2.80 -36.51
C SER A 265 3.93 1.73 -37.45
N PRO A 266 5.26 1.48 -37.47
CA PRO A 266 5.87 0.47 -38.32
C PRO A 266 5.46 -0.96 -37.95
N LEU A 267 4.95 -1.18 -36.73
CA LEU A 267 4.40 -2.47 -36.30
C LEU A 267 3.22 -2.91 -37.19
N LEU A 268 2.48 -1.96 -37.78
CA LEU A 268 1.33 -2.23 -38.65
C LEU A 268 1.75 -2.73 -40.05
N ASP A 269 2.99 -2.49 -40.46
CA ASP A 269 3.49 -2.82 -41.80
C ASP A 269 4.10 -4.23 -41.90
N VAL A 270 4.33 -4.91 -40.78
CA VAL A 270 5.02 -6.21 -40.71
C VAL A 270 4.02 -7.35 -40.45
N GLU A 271 3.81 -8.22 -41.45
CA GLU A 271 2.78 -9.27 -41.42
C GLU A 271 3.01 -10.29 -40.29
N GLU A 272 4.26 -10.55 -39.89
CA GLU A 272 4.65 -11.48 -38.84
C GLU A 272 4.47 -10.92 -37.41
N ILE A 273 3.99 -9.68 -37.27
CA ILE A 273 3.66 -9.07 -35.96
C ILE A 273 2.15 -9.18 -35.71
N VAL A 274 1.77 -9.83 -34.61
CA VAL A 274 0.38 -9.94 -34.16
C VAL A 274 0.09 -8.86 -33.13
N LEU A 275 -0.92 -8.05 -33.38
CA LEU A 275 -1.31 -6.93 -32.52
C LEU A 275 -2.72 -7.14 -31.96
N THR A 276 -2.90 -6.84 -30.69
CA THR A 276 -4.22 -6.73 -30.05
C THR A 276 -4.34 -5.42 -29.27
N PRO A 277 -5.53 -4.79 -29.22
CA PRO A 277 -5.71 -3.48 -28.61
C PRO A 277 -5.91 -3.59 -27.08
N HIS A 278 -4.86 -3.96 -26.35
CA HIS A 278 -4.85 -4.01 -24.88
C HIS A 278 -5.97 -4.87 -24.27
N LEU A 279 -6.04 -6.12 -24.73
CA LEU A 279 -7.09 -7.07 -24.38
C LEU A 279 -6.74 -7.98 -23.20
N GLY A 280 -5.53 -7.91 -22.64
CA GLY A 280 -5.06 -8.82 -21.59
C GLY A 280 -6.00 -8.95 -20.39
N ALA A 281 -6.65 -7.87 -19.98
CA ALA A 281 -7.63 -7.84 -18.89
C ALA A 281 -9.11 -7.80 -19.36
N SER A 282 -9.36 -7.87 -20.67
CA SER A 282 -10.68 -7.67 -21.28
C SER A 282 -11.52 -8.96 -21.27
N THR A 283 -11.80 -9.49 -20.07
CA THR A 283 -12.67 -10.65 -19.85
C THR A 283 -13.77 -10.33 -18.83
N GLU A 284 -14.94 -10.95 -18.95
CA GLU A 284 -16.06 -10.75 -18.01
C GLU A 284 -15.63 -11.00 -16.55
N ALA A 285 -14.93 -12.11 -16.28
CA ALA A 285 -14.45 -12.45 -14.96
C ALA A 285 -13.42 -11.44 -14.41
N ALA A 286 -12.50 -10.95 -15.24
CA ALA A 286 -11.52 -9.95 -14.80
C ALA A 286 -12.19 -8.61 -14.48
N GLN A 287 -13.14 -8.17 -15.32
CA GLN A 287 -13.90 -6.94 -15.07
C GLN A 287 -14.74 -7.02 -13.79
N GLU A 288 -15.35 -8.18 -13.52
CA GLU A 288 -16.11 -8.42 -12.30
C GLU A 288 -15.20 -8.43 -11.06
N ASN A 289 -14.15 -9.24 -11.06
CA ASN A 289 -13.23 -9.36 -9.93
C ASN A 289 -12.58 -8.02 -9.58
N VAL A 290 -12.08 -7.30 -10.59
CA VAL A 290 -11.46 -5.99 -10.38
C VAL A 290 -12.43 -4.99 -9.75
N ALA A 291 -13.70 -4.98 -10.17
CA ALA A 291 -14.70 -4.10 -9.59
C ALA A 291 -14.99 -4.47 -8.12
N VAL A 292 -15.03 -5.78 -7.79
CA VAL A 292 -15.21 -6.27 -6.42
C VAL A 292 -14.01 -5.94 -5.56
N ASP A 293 -12.79 -6.23 -6.00
CA ASP A 293 -11.55 -5.95 -5.27
C ASP A 293 -11.42 -4.44 -4.96
N THR A 294 -11.73 -3.57 -5.93
CA THR A 294 -11.72 -2.11 -5.73
C THR A 294 -12.80 -1.66 -4.75
N ALA A 295 -14.00 -2.26 -4.81
CA ALA A 295 -15.05 -1.97 -3.84
C ALA A 295 -14.64 -2.39 -2.42
N GLU A 296 -14.00 -3.55 -2.25
CA GLU A 296 -13.50 -4.01 -0.95
C GLU A 296 -12.41 -3.11 -0.39
N ALA A 297 -11.49 -2.62 -1.23
CA ALA A 297 -10.50 -1.63 -0.82
C ALA A 297 -11.15 -0.32 -0.32
N VAL A 298 -12.22 0.15 -0.99
CA VAL A 298 -12.97 1.33 -0.55
C VAL A 298 -13.70 1.09 0.77
N LEU A 299 -14.30 -0.08 0.95
CA LEU A 299 -14.97 -0.45 2.21
C LEU A 299 -13.96 -0.49 3.37
N ALA A 300 -12.81 -1.15 3.18
CA ALA A 300 -11.76 -1.19 4.19
C ALA A 300 -11.32 0.22 4.59
N ALA A 301 -11.08 1.11 3.62
CA ALA A 301 -10.72 2.50 3.91
C ALA A 301 -11.82 3.27 4.66
N PHE A 302 -13.09 2.99 4.40
CA PHE A 302 -14.22 3.61 5.09
C PHE A 302 -14.42 3.08 6.52
N ASP A 303 -14.01 1.86 6.79
CA ASP A 303 -14.10 1.21 8.10
C ASP A 303 -12.80 1.39 8.92
N ASP A 304 -11.87 2.24 8.47
CA ASP A 304 -10.53 2.44 9.05
C ASP A 304 -9.70 1.13 9.15
N GLU A 305 -10.03 0.15 8.31
CA GLU A 305 -9.31 -1.11 8.17
C GLU A 305 -8.17 -0.99 7.14
N PRO A 306 -7.11 -1.82 7.23
CA PRO A 306 -6.03 -1.74 6.27
C PRO A 306 -6.42 -2.12 4.85
N VAL A 307 -6.02 -1.27 3.92
CA VAL A 307 -6.21 -1.49 2.50
C VAL A 307 -5.03 -2.31 1.96
N LEU A 308 -5.21 -3.62 1.85
CA LEU A 308 -4.15 -4.56 1.44
C LEU A 308 -3.56 -4.27 0.05
N THR A 309 -4.32 -3.61 -0.81
CA THR A 309 -3.89 -3.23 -2.17
C THR A 309 -3.43 -1.77 -2.28
N ALA A 310 -3.20 -1.09 -1.15
CA ALA A 310 -2.66 0.26 -1.13
C ALA A 310 -1.24 0.30 -1.70
N LEU A 311 -0.97 1.31 -2.52
CA LEU A 311 0.31 1.53 -3.19
C LEU A 311 1.18 2.57 -2.49
N ASN A 312 0.56 3.44 -1.69
CA ASN A 312 1.22 4.53 -0.97
C ASN A 312 1.09 4.44 0.55
N ALA A 313 0.55 3.33 1.06
CA ALA A 313 0.51 3.03 2.49
C ALA A 313 1.39 1.81 2.77
N PRO A 314 1.94 1.66 3.99
CA PRO A 314 2.60 0.43 4.39
C PRO A 314 1.66 -0.78 4.23
N SER A 315 1.98 -1.67 3.30
CA SER A 315 1.20 -2.89 3.06
C SER A 315 1.56 -3.95 4.09
N VAL A 316 0.58 -4.72 4.56
CA VAL A 316 0.77 -5.83 5.49
C VAL A 316 0.23 -7.09 4.85
N ASP A 317 0.97 -8.20 4.94
CA ASP A 317 0.47 -9.50 4.51
C ASP A 317 -0.77 -9.90 5.34
N GLU A 318 -1.83 -10.39 4.68
CA GLU A 318 -3.09 -10.77 5.35
C GLU A 318 -2.87 -11.78 6.48
N SER A 319 -1.87 -12.68 6.36
CA SER A 319 -1.53 -13.64 7.41
C SER A 319 -0.69 -13.07 8.56
N ALA A 320 -0.07 -11.92 8.35
CA ALA A 320 0.68 -11.17 9.35
C ALA A 320 -0.20 -10.15 10.09
N PHE A 321 -1.22 -9.61 9.42
CA PHE A 321 -2.04 -8.53 9.95
C PHE A 321 -2.63 -8.82 11.36
N PRO A 322 -3.26 -9.98 11.64
CA PRO A 322 -3.80 -10.26 12.98
C PRO A 322 -2.76 -10.28 14.11
N ARG A 323 -1.46 -10.40 13.80
CA ARG A 323 -0.37 -10.40 14.78
C ARG A 323 0.12 -8.99 15.09
N ILE A 324 -0.05 -8.04 14.17
CA ILE A 324 0.39 -6.65 14.34
C ILE A 324 -0.76 -5.69 14.65
N GLU A 325 -1.98 -6.00 14.22
CA GLU A 325 -3.19 -5.18 14.36
C GLU A 325 -3.38 -4.68 15.80
N PRO A 326 -3.30 -5.54 16.83
CA PRO A 326 -3.45 -5.09 18.21
C PRO A 326 -2.40 -4.06 18.68
N TYR A 327 -1.26 -3.96 18.01
CA TYR A 327 -0.20 -3.01 18.37
C TYR A 327 -0.29 -1.67 17.63
N ILE A 328 -1.11 -1.57 16.58
CA ILE A 328 -1.35 -0.32 15.85
C ILE A 328 -1.91 0.74 16.81
N ASP A 329 -3.00 0.40 17.50
CA ASP A 329 -3.64 1.30 18.47
C ASP A 329 -2.73 1.64 19.64
N VAL A 330 -1.93 0.66 20.10
CA VAL A 330 -0.96 0.86 21.19
C VAL A 330 0.11 1.86 20.77
N ALA A 331 0.63 1.74 19.55
CA ALA A 331 1.67 2.62 19.02
C ALA A 331 1.12 4.04 18.78
N GLU A 332 -0.06 4.16 18.19
CA GLU A 332 -0.75 5.45 17.99
C GLU A 332 -0.99 6.14 19.34
N THR A 333 -1.56 5.42 20.30
CA THR A 333 -1.81 5.93 21.65
C THR A 333 -0.51 6.35 22.36
N ALA A 334 0.54 5.53 22.28
CA ALA A 334 1.83 5.85 22.87
C ALA A 334 2.42 7.13 22.25
N GLY A 335 2.28 7.30 20.92
CA GLY A 335 2.64 8.52 20.21
C GLY A 335 1.86 9.74 20.71
N LYS A 336 0.53 9.64 20.84
CA LYS A 336 -0.35 10.71 21.34
C LYS A 336 0.05 11.16 22.74
N VAL A 337 0.30 10.21 23.64
CA VAL A 337 0.72 10.48 25.01
C VAL A 337 2.11 11.11 25.04
N ALA A 338 3.07 10.56 24.29
CA ALA A 338 4.44 11.05 24.27
C ALA A 338 4.54 12.49 23.75
N ALA A 339 3.81 12.80 22.66
CA ALA A 339 3.78 14.14 22.06
C ALA A 339 3.17 15.19 22.99
N GLN A 340 2.08 14.85 23.71
CA GLN A 340 1.43 15.78 24.65
C GLN A 340 2.24 16.01 25.93
N LEU A 341 3.09 15.07 26.33
CA LEU A 341 3.97 15.18 27.49
C LEU A 341 5.31 15.88 27.20
N LEU A 342 5.71 15.97 25.93
CA LEU A 342 6.97 16.61 25.57
C LEU A 342 6.81 18.13 25.49
N ASP A 343 7.63 18.84 26.26
CA ASP A 343 7.75 20.28 26.15
C ASP A 343 8.51 20.70 24.88
N GLY A 344 7.83 21.44 24.01
CA GLY A 344 8.44 22.09 22.86
C GLY A 344 8.25 21.34 21.53
N ARG A 345 9.20 21.51 20.61
CA ARG A 345 9.07 21.00 19.24
C ARG A 345 9.67 19.60 19.14
N ILE A 346 9.00 18.71 18.43
CA ILE A 346 9.54 17.37 18.16
C ILE A 346 10.58 17.49 17.05
N THR A 347 11.80 17.02 17.31
CA THR A 347 12.89 16.93 16.32
C THR A 347 13.21 15.49 15.93
N GLU A 348 12.88 14.52 16.80
CA GLU A 348 13.12 13.10 16.55
C GLU A 348 11.98 12.26 17.11
N VAL A 349 11.65 11.16 16.42
CA VAL A 349 10.73 10.12 16.88
C VAL A 349 11.41 8.76 16.74
N GLU A 350 11.41 7.96 17.80
CA GLU A 350 11.94 6.61 17.80
C GLU A 350 10.85 5.60 18.18
N ALA A 351 10.59 4.63 17.29
CA ALA A 351 9.73 3.50 17.54
C ALA A 351 10.59 2.26 17.82
N THR A 352 10.50 1.72 19.04
CA THR A 352 11.22 0.49 19.44
C THR A 352 10.26 -0.66 19.66
N TYR A 353 10.57 -1.79 19.05
CA TYR A 353 9.80 -3.02 19.10
C TYR A 353 10.61 -4.11 19.82
N GLU A 354 10.10 -4.59 20.95
CA GLU A 354 10.75 -5.62 21.76
C GLU A 354 9.91 -6.90 21.81
N GLY A 355 10.55 -8.07 21.79
CA GLY A 355 9.87 -9.37 21.97
C GLY A 355 9.36 -9.99 20.66
N ASP A 356 8.16 -10.59 20.69
CA ASP A 356 7.61 -11.34 19.55
C ASP A 356 7.30 -10.43 18.34
N ILE A 357 6.78 -9.22 18.57
CA ILE A 357 6.50 -8.23 17.51
C ILE A 357 7.76 -7.84 16.72
N ALA A 358 8.95 -7.93 17.31
CA ALA A 358 10.21 -7.62 16.63
C ALA A 358 10.55 -8.60 15.48
N ALA A 359 9.80 -9.71 15.35
CA ALA A 359 9.92 -10.65 14.24
C ALA A 359 8.99 -10.33 13.05
N GLU A 360 8.05 -9.40 13.21
CA GLU A 360 7.07 -9.03 12.18
C GLU A 360 7.53 -7.80 11.37
N GLU A 361 6.83 -7.54 10.26
CA GLU A 361 6.88 -6.27 9.54
C GLU A 361 6.04 -5.24 10.31
N VAL A 362 6.64 -4.09 10.64
CA VAL A 362 6.07 -3.12 11.59
C VAL A 362 5.89 -1.74 10.98
N ASP A 363 6.08 -1.59 9.67
CA ASP A 363 6.00 -0.30 8.97
C ASP A 363 4.66 0.39 9.22
N LEU A 364 3.56 -0.36 9.22
CA LEU A 364 2.23 0.16 9.55
C LEU A 364 2.12 0.60 11.03
N VAL A 365 2.75 -0.13 11.95
CA VAL A 365 2.79 0.22 13.38
C VAL A 365 3.61 1.49 13.59
N THR A 366 4.74 1.64 12.89
CA THR A 366 5.59 2.83 12.92
C THR A 366 4.86 4.04 12.33
N ALA A 367 4.18 3.87 11.18
CA ALA A 367 3.37 4.93 10.59
C ALA A 367 2.22 5.37 11.51
N SER A 368 1.61 4.42 12.24
CA SER A 368 0.55 4.71 13.22
C SER A 368 1.09 5.40 14.48
N ALA A 369 2.29 5.05 14.93
CA ALA A 369 3.00 5.80 15.98
C ALA A 369 3.22 7.26 15.54
N LEU A 370 3.70 7.48 14.32
CA LEU A 370 3.91 8.83 13.77
C LEU A 370 2.59 9.61 13.64
N LYS A 371 1.52 8.97 13.16
CA LYS A 371 0.17 9.54 13.16
C LYS A 371 -0.19 10.02 14.57
N GLY A 372 -0.05 9.15 15.56
CA GLY A 372 -0.32 9.50 16.96
C GLY A 372 0.54 10.63 17.50
N VAL A 373 1.81 10.72 17.10
CA VAL A 373 2.71 11.82 17.49
C VAL A 373 2.29 13.16 16.87
N PHE A 374 1.84 13.16 15.62
CA PHE A 374 1.57 14.38 14.86
C PHE A 374 0.14 14.90 14.98
N GLU A 375 -0.82 14.03 15.32
CA GLU A 375 -2.23 14.39 15.46
C GLU A 375 -2.46 15.46 16.56
N PRO A 376 -1.85 15.38 17.76
CA PRO A 376 -1.94 16.46 18.77
C PRO A 376 -1.35 17.80 18.32
N LEU A 377 -0.56 17.82 17.25
CA LEU A 377 0.01 19.05 16.68
C LEU A 377 -0.97 19.74 15.70
N GLU A 378 -2.20 19.23 15.58
CA GLU A 378 -3.26 19.68 14.68
C GLU A 378 -2.88 19.61 13.19
N TRP A 379 -2.04 18.62 12.84
CA TRP A 379 -1.68 18.37 11.44
C TRP A 379 -2.73 17.45 10.80
N GLN A 380 -2.98 17.63 9.51
CA GLN A 380 -3.74 16.66 8.73
C GLN A 380 -2.84 15.45 8.49
N VAL A 381 -2.95 14.45 9.35
CA VAL A 381 -2.08 13.27 9.37
C VAL A 381 -2.88 11.98 9.44
N ASN A 382 -2.40 10.97 8.76
CA ASN A 382 -2.83 9.58 8.89
C ASN A 382 -1.65 8.64 8.62
N ALA A 383 -1.87 7.33 8.68
CA ALA A 383 -0.80 6.34 8.47
C ALA A 383 -0.21 6.36 7.05
N VAL A 384 -0.86 6.99 6.07
CA VAL A 384 -0.36 7.14 4.68
C VAL A 384 0.69 8.24 4.61
N ASN A 385 0.39 9.42 5.15
CA ASN A 385 1.23 10.60 4.97
C ASN A 385 2.18 10.88 6.15
N ALA A 386 2.00 10.23 7.31
CA ALA A 386 2.81 10.49 8.49
C ALA A 386 4.32 10.34 8.27
N PRO A 387 4.84 9.29 7.61
CA PRO A 387 6.28 9.17 7.34
C PRO A 387 6.82 10.33 6.49
N ARG A 388 6.06 10.75 5.48
CA ARG A 388 6.46 11.85 4.58
C ARG A 388 6.43 13.20 5.30
N LEU A 389 5.38 13.46 6.08
CA LEU A 389 5.28 14.67 6.90
C LEU A 389 6.45 14.81 7.87
N ALA A 390 6.95 13.71 8.42
CA ALA A 390 8.15 13.71 9.25
C ALA A 390 9.38 14.20 8.46
N GLU A 391 9.60 13.64 7.27
CA GLU A 391 10.72 14.00 6.39
C GLU A 391 10.67 15.48 5.95
N GLU A 392 9.52 15.96 5.48
CA GLU A 392 9.33 17.35 5.03
C GLU A 392 9.61 18.37 6.14
N ARG A 393 9.28 18.00 7.38
CA ARG A 393 9.48 18.86 8.57
C ARG A 393 10.84 18.64 9.23
N GLY A 394 11.68 17.77 8.66
CA GLY A 394 13.02 17.48 9.13
C GLY A 394 13.04 16.78 10.50
N ILE A 395 12.02 15.97 10.78
CA ILE A 395 11.93 15.14 11.98
C ILE A 395 12.63 13.81 11.68
N GLU A 396 13.65 13.47 12.46
CA GLU A 396 14.36 12.21 12.31
C GLU A 396 13.51 11.06 12.86
N VAL A 397 13.24 10.04 12.03
CA VAL A 397 12.49 8.84 12.44
C VAL A 397 13.45 7.65 12.54
N THR A 398 13.49 7.02 13.71
CA THR A 398 14.29 5.81 13.95
C THR A 398 13.39 4.63 14.28
N GLU A 399 13.57 3.51 13.58
CA GLU A 399 12.96 2.22 13.92
C GLU A 399 14.02 1.28 14.52
N SER A 400 13.69 0.66 15.66
CA SER A 400 14.57 -0.28 16.37
C SER A 400 13.83 -1.58 16.73
N LYS A 401 14.44 -2.74 16.48
CA LYS A 401 13.88 -4.07 16.77
C LYS A 401 14.82 -4.90 17.64
N THR A 402 14.29 -5.50 18.70
CA THR A 402 15.03 -6.46 19.54
C THR A 402 14.16 -7.65 19.95
N ARG A 403 14.70 -8.87 19.85
CA ARG A 403 14.01 -10.09 20.30
C ARG A 403 14.11 -10.33 21.81
N GLN A 404 14.81 -9.48 22.54
CA GLN A 404 14.92 -9.55 23.99
C GLN A 404 13.92 -8.58 24.60
N THR A 405 13.21 -9.04 25.62
CA THR A 405 12.26 -8.25 26.41
C THR A 405 12.28 -8.78 27.84
N ASP A 406 12.19 -7.88 28.83
CA ASP A 406 12.37 -8.22 30.24
C ASP A 406 11.06 -8.65 30.93
N ASP A 407 9.97 -7.93 30.67
CA ASP A 407 8.73 -8.00 31.49
C ASP A 407 7.49 -8.51 30.73
N PHE A 408 7.48 -8.49 29.39
CA PHE A 408 6.30 -8.77 28.56
C PHE A 408 6.63 -9.67 27.36
N GLN A 409 5.61 -10.20 26.67
CA GLN A 409 5.83 -10.99 25.43
C GLN A 409 6.24 -10.10 24.26
N SER A 410 5.62 -8.91 24.17
CA SER A 410 5.96 -7.87 23.22
C SER A 410 5.79 -6.50 23.87
N LEU A 411 6.60 -5.55 23.47
CA LEU A 411 6.54 -4.17 23.92
C LEU A 411 6.72 -3.24 22.73
N VAL A 412 5.92 -2.19 22.67
CA VAL A 412 6.09 -1.07 21.75
C VAL A 412 6.46 0.15 22.57
N ARG A 413 7.59 0.78 22.28
CA ARG A 413 8.00 2.05 22.87
C ARG A 413 8.02 3.12 21.81
N VAL A 414 7.33 4.24 22.05
CA VAL A 414 7.42 5.45 21.24
C VAL A 414 8.15 6.52 22.07
N THR A 415 9.25 7.02 21.53
CA THR A 415 10.05 8.08 22.15
C THR A 415 10.03 9.31 21.26
N VAL A 416 9.73 10.47 21.83
CA VAL A 416 9.82 11.77 21.14
C VAL A 416 10.92 12.61 21.79
N ARG A 417 11.69 13.35 20.99
CA ARG A 417 12.82 14.16 21.50
C ARG A 417 12.80 15.59 20.99
N ASN A 418 13.36 16.48 21.80
CA ASN A 418 13.67 17.88 21.48
C ASN A 418 15.04 18.26 22.05
N GLY A 419 16.12 17.95 21.32
CA GLY A 419 17.48 18.17 21.81
C GLY A 419 17.85 17.20 22.95
N ASP A 420 18.03 17.72 24.17
CA ASP A 420 18.38 16.91 25.35
C ASP A 420 17.14 16.39 26.11
N ASP A 421 15.94 16.92 25.80
CA ASP A 421 14.68 16.51 26.42
C ASP A 421 14.07 15.33 25.64
N GLU A 422 13.67 14.27 26.35
CA GLU A 422 12.98 13.11 25.76
C GLU A 422 11.80 12.66 26.62
N ILE A 423 10.77 12.14 25.96
CA ILE A 423 9.66 11.42 26.61
C ILE A 423 9.51 10.07 25.91
N ALA A 424 9.52 9.00 26.70
CA ALA A 424 9.29 7.64 26.22
C ALA A 424 8.01 7.04 26.82
N VAL A 425 7.14 6.50 25.98
CA VAL A 425 5.91 5.80 26.39
C VAL A 425 5.96 4.37 25.90
N GLU A 426 5.75 3.42 26.81
CA GLU A 426 5.77 1.99 26.52
C GLU A 426 4.39 1.38 26.68
N GLY A 427 3.96 0.62 25.67
CA GLY A 427 2.69 -0.08 25.65
C GLY A 427 2.82 -1.56 25.31
N THR A 428 1.86 -2.34 25.77
CA THR A 428 1.75 -3.78 25.50
C THR A 428 0.27 -4.21 25.49
N LEU A 429 0.05 -5.48 25.18
CA LEU A 429 -1.27 -6.11 25.20
C LEU A 429 -1.34 -7.15 26.30
N PHE A 430 -2.33 -6.99 27.16
CA PHE A 430 -2.70 -8.01 28.13
C PHE A 430 -3.73 -8.95 27.52
N ALA A 431 -3.56 -10.26 27.75
CA ALA A 431 -4.43 -11.30 27.20
C ALA A 431 -4.62 -11.28 25.67
N GLY A 432 -3.79 -10.54 24.92
CA GLY A 432 -3.81 -10.44 23.46
C GLY A 432 -4.62 -9.26 22.90
N GLU A 433 -5.56 -8.70 23.66
CA GLU A 433 -6.51 -7.69 23.15
C GLU A 433 -6.64 -6.45 24.07
N ASP A 434 -6.21 -6.54 25.35
CA ASP A 434 -6.32 -5.43 26.29
C ASP A 434 -5.08 -4.52 26.25
N ALA A 435 -5.15 -3.43 25.49
CA ALA A 435 -4.09 -2.42 25.44
C ALA A 435 -3.80 -1.80 26.82
N ARG A 436 -2.51 -1.66 27.14
CA ARG A 436 -2.00 -1.04 28.38
C ARG A 436 -0.77 -0.21 28.11
N ILE A 437 -0.73 0.99 28.71
CA ILE A 437 0.48 1.77 28.86
C ILE A 437 1.17 1.33 30.16
N VAL A 438 2.34 0.74 30.03
CA VAL A 438 3.07 0.09 31.14
C VAL A 438 4.24 0.91 31.66
N ARG A 439 4.66 1.94 30.90
CA ARG A 439 5.67 2.89 31.33
C ARG A 439 5.47 4.24 30.67
N ILE A 440 5.65 5.31 31.43
CA ILE A 440 5.71 6.69 30.93
C ILE A 440 6.95 7.32 31.55
N ASP A 441 7.86 7.78 30.71
CA ASP A 441 9.10 8.45 31.09
C ASP A 441 9.90 7.71 32.18
N GLY A 442 10.09 6.40 32.00
CA GLY A 442 10.77 5.53 32.98
C GLY A 442 9.91 5.07 34.16
N PHE A 443 8.80 5.76 34.48
CA PHE A 443 7.91 5.37 35.57
C PHE A 443 7.01 4.21 35.15
N ARG A 444 7.14 3.08 35.85
CA ARG A 444 6.23 1.93 35.65
C ARG A 444 4.82 2.29 36.07
N VAL A 445 3.92 2.30 35.10
CA VAL A 445 2.48 2.49 35.26
C VAL A 445 1.76 1.24 34.73
N ASP A 446 0.46 1.09 34.98
CA ASP A 446 -0.35 0.01 34.39
C ASP A 446 -1.69 0.62 33.98
N ALA A 447 -1.57 1.66 33.14
CA ALA A 447 -2.68 2.53 32.80
C ALA A 447 -3.45 1.98 31.60
N VAL A 448 -4.79 2.07 31.69
CA VAL A 448 -5.66 1.83 30.55
C VAL A 448 -5.79 3.16 29.79
N PRO A 449 -5.30 3.28 28.56
CA PRO A 449 -5.39 4.54 27.84
C PRO A 449 -6.81 4.71 27.28
N TYR A 450 -7.56 5.71 27.78
CA TYR A 450 -8.84 6.10 27.20
C TYR A 450 -9.26 7.50 27.65
N GLY A 451 -10.04 8.18 26.79
CA GLY A 451 -10.80 9.38 27.13
C GLY A 451 -9.94 10.54 27.66
N HIS A 452 -10.38 11.14 28.76
CA HIS A 452 -9.67 12.21 29.45
C HIS A 452 -8.66 11.63 30.43
N MET A 453 -7.37 11.91 30.20
CA MET A 453 -6.29 11.50 31.07
C MET A 453 -5.61 12.73 31.69
N LEU A 454 -5.23 12.63 32.96
CA LEU A 454 -4.41 13.62 33.65
C LEU A 454 -3.14 12.94 34.13
N VAL A 455 -1.99 13.41 33.64
CA VAL A 455 -0.68 12.96 34.10
C VAL A 455 -0.14 14.01 35.08
N ALA A 456 0.09 13.59 36.32
CA ALA A 456 0.61 14.44 37.37
C ALA A 456 2.00 13.96 37.79
N ARG A 457 3.00 14.84 37.71
CA ARG A 457 4.31 14.63 38.35
C ARG A 457 4.31 15.32 39.70
N ASN A 458 4.74 14.61 40.74
CA ASN A 458 4.75 15.13 42.09
C ASN A 458 5.86 14.54 42.95
N THR A 459 6.17 15.20 44.06
CA THR A 459 7.04 14.62 45.10
C THR A 459 6.28 13.54 45.87
N ASP A 460 6.88 12.36 46.10
CA ASP A 460 6.28 11.24 46.86
C ASP A 460 6.20 11.55 48.36
N GLU A 461 5.25 12.42 48.73
CA GLU A 461 5.00 12.84 50.11
C GLU A 461 3.60 12.48 50.61
N PRO A 462 3.45 12.21 51.91
CA PRO A 462 2.13 11.95 52.50
C PRO A 462 1.12 13.07 52.22
N GLY A 463 -0.02 12.69 51.66
CA GLY A 463 -1.16 13.58 51.43
C GLY A 463 -1.27 14.17 50.02
N VAL A 464 -0.27 14.01 49.15
CA VAL A 464 -0.32 14.56 47.78
C VAL A 464 -1.42 13.91 46.93
N ILE A 465 -1.51 12.58 46.91
CA ILE A 465 -2.61 11.86 46.23
C ILE A 465 -3.97 12.31 46.76
N GLY A 466 -4.08 12.49 48.08
CA GLY A 466 -5.32 12.96 48.71
C GLY A 466 -5.69 14.39 48.33
N LEU A 467 -4.70 15.27 48.18
CA LEU A 467 -4.87 16.63 47.68
C LEU A 467 -5.44 16.59 46.26
N ILE A 468 -4.78 15.87 45.33
CA ILE A 468 -5.20 15.82 43.93
C ILE A 468 -6.64 15.33 43.82
N GLY A 469 -6.97 14.22 44.48
CA GLY A 469 -8.33 13.69 44.46
C GLY A 469 -9.37 14.61 45.11
N THR A 470 -8.98 15.40 46.12
CA THR A 470 -9.89 16.38 46.75
C THR A 470 -10.16 17.54 45.80
N VAL A 471 -9.13 18.11 45.18
CA VAL A 471 -9.29 19.23 44.25
C VAL A 471 -10.14 18.80 43.05
N LEU A 472 -9.83 17.67 42.42
CA LEU A 472 -10.65 17.17 41.31
C LEU A 472 -12.11 16.98 41.73
N GLY A 473 -12.37 16.40 42.89
CA GLY A 473 -13.72 16.21 43.42
C GLY A 473 -14.44 17.52 43.76
N ASP A 474 -13.74 18.54 44.27
CA ASP A 474 -14.31 19.86 44.58
C ASP A 474 -14.70 20.64 43.32
N HIS A 475 -14.10 20.30 42.17
CA HIS A 475 -14.44 20.81 40.83
C HIS A 475 -15.36 19.86 40.05
N ASP A 476 -16.04 18.92 40.72
CA ASP A 476 -17.00 17.96 40.15
C ASP A 476 -16.40 17.03 39.05
N VAL A 477 -15.10 16.73 39.10
CA VAL A 477 -14.42 15.80 38.19
C VAL A 477 -14.30 14.41 38.82
N ASN A 478 -14.91 13.40 38.20
CA ASN A 478 -14.81 12.01 38.67
C ASN A 478 -13.52 11.33 38.18
N ILE A 479 -12.92 10.50 39.05
CA ILE A 479 -11.74 9.69 38.74
C ILE A 479 -12.20 8.23 38.52
N ALA A 480 -12.14 7.78 37.27
CA ALA A 480 -12.47 6.41 36.87
C ALA A 480 -11.32 5.42 37.09
N GLY A 481 -10.07 5.89 37.00
CA GLY A 481 -8.87 5.09 37.18
C GLY A 481 -7.71 5.91 37.75
N MET A 482 -6.82 5.26 38.50
CA MET A 482 -5.62 5.89 39.06
C MET A 482 -4.46 4.91 39.06
N PHE A 483 -3.35 5.29 38.42
CA PHE A 483 -2.16 4.47 38.23
C PHE A 483 -0.92 5.25 38.66
N ASN A 484 -0.36 4.92 39.82
CA ASN A 484 0.78 5.64 40.40
C ASN A 484 2.08 4.83 40.23
N GLY A 485 3.05 5.41 39.53
CA GLY A 485 4.44 4.96 39.46
C GLY A 485 5.35 5.79 40.36
N ARG A 486 6.33 5.14 41.03
CA ARG A 486 7.42 5.83 41.74
C ARG A 486 8.72 5.05 41.60
N GLU A 487 9.84 5.75 41.49
CA GLU A 487 11.16 5.11 41.39
C GLU A 487 11.74 4.78 42.76
N THR A 488 11.71 5.76 43.68
CA THR A 488 12.27 5.63 45.03
C THR A 488 11.38 6.30 46.07
N GLN A 489 11.40 5.78 47.30
CA GLN A 489 10.60 6.35 48.39
C GLN A 489 11.03 7.79 48.68
N GLY A 490 10.10 8.74 48.58
CA GLY A 490 10.35 10.17 48.81
C GLY A 490 11.07 10.88 47.66
N GLY A 491 11.19 10.24 46.49
CA GLY A 491 11.63 10.86 45.24
C GLY A 491 10.45 11.44 44.46
N GLU A 492 10.55 11.43 43.15
CA GLU A 492 9.46 11.81 42.24
C GLU A 492 8.50 10.63 42.02
N ALA A 493 7.24 10.95 41.79
CA ALA A 493 6.17 10.04 41.41
C ALA A 493 5.42 10.61 40.21
N LEU A 494 4.97 9.71 39.34
CA LEU A 494 4.11 10.01 38.21
C LEU A 494 2.79 9.27 38.41
N THR A 495 1.68 10.00 38.42
CA THR A 495 0.35 9.42 38.54
C THR A 495 -0.47 9.73 37.29
N VAL A 496 -1.06 8.70 36.71
CA VAL A 496 -2.03 8.81 35.63
C VAL A 496 -3.43 8.66 36.22
N TYR A 497 -4.30 9.64 35.98
CA TYR A 497 -5.72 9.60 36.32
C TYR A 497 -6.55 9.51 35.05
N ASN A 498 -7.49 8.59 35.00
CA ASN A 498 -8.52 8.57 33.96
C ASN A 498 -9.75 9.24 34.52
N LEU A 499 -10.31 10.17 33.76
CA LEU A 499 -11.34 11.10 34.19
C LEU A 499 -12.57 10.97 33.29
N ASP A 500 -13.75 11.21 33.86
CA ASP A 500 -15.00 11.18 33.09
C ASP A 500 -15.23 12.47 32.28
N SER A 501 -14.44 13.52 32.53
CA SER A 501 -14.58 14.83 31.90
C SER A 501 -13.25 15.57 31.90
N ALA A 502 -13.14 16.57 31.02
CA ALA A 502 -12.01 17.50 31.02
C ALA A 502 -11.82 18.21 32.37
N VAL A 503 -10.58 18.57 32.69
CA VAL A 503 -10.24 19.25 33.95
C VAL A 503 -10.39 20.76 33.80
N PRO A 504 -11.21 21.44 34.63
CA PRO A 504 -11.32 22.89 34.56
C PRO A 504 -9.98 23.58 34.87
N ASP A 505 -9.65 24.66 34.14
CA ASP A 505 -8.44 25.48 34.37
C ASP A 505 -8.24 25.85 35.85
N ALA A 506 -9.34 26.15 36.56
CA ALA A 506 -9.31 26.50 37.98
C ALA A 506 -8.81 25.36 38.88
N ALA A 507 -9.09 24.10 38.52
CA ALA A 507 -8.59 22.93 39.23
C ALA A 507 -7.08 22.77 38.98
N VAL A 508 -6.63 22.95 37.74
CA VAL A 508 -5.20 22.89 37.38
C VAL A 508 -4.41 23.97 38.13
N GLU A 509 -4.91 25.20 38.15
CA GLU A 509 -4.29 26.30 38.90
C GLU A 509 -4.19 26.01 40.41
N GLU A 510 -5.22 25.38 40.99
CA GLU A 510 -5.24 25.00 42.40
C GLU A 510 -4.25 23.88 42.72
N LEU A 511 -4.12 22.88 41.83
CA LEU A 511 -3.14 21.80 41.97
C LEU A 511 -1.71 22.32 41.91
N LEU A 512 -1.41 23.16 40.91
CA LEU A 512 -0.07 23.75 40.71
C LEU A 512 0.29 24.79 41.78
N ALA A 513 -0.65 25.22 42.63
CA ALA A 513 -0.38 26.10 43.76
C ALA A 513 0.29 25.38 44.95
N ASP A 514 0.27 24.05 45.00
CA ASP A 514 1.01 23.25 45.98
C ASP A 514 2.37 22.86 45.42
N ASP A 515 3.45 23.32 46.06
CA ASP A 515 4.84 23.09 45.61
C ASP A 515 5.23 21.61 45.46
N ARG A 516 4.43 20.67 45.98
CA ARG A 516 4.67 19.23 45.84
C ARG A 516 4.18 18.69 44.50
N VAL A 517 3.28 19.40 43.80
CA VAL A 517 2.83 19.09 42.43
C VAL A 517 3.76 19.83 41.48
N VAL A 518 4.55 19.06 40.73
CA VAL A 518 5.61 19.59 39.87
C VAL A 518 5.04 19.96 38.50
N GLU A 519 4.18 19.10 37.96
CA GLU A 519 3.65 19.23 36.60
C GLU A 519 2.27 18.56 36.52
N ILE A 520 1.38 19.15 35.72
CA ILE A 520 0.08 18.61 35.38
C ILE A 520 -0.10 18.74 33.87
N THR A 521 -0.32 17.60 33.21
CA THR A 521 -0.59 17.54 31.77
C THR A 521 -1.92 16.85 31.54
N GLU A 522 -2.87 17.54 30.93
CA GLU A 522 -4.10 16.93 30.43
C GLU A 522 -3.84 16.34 29.05
N ILE A 523 -4.26 15.09 28.87
CA ILE A 523 -4.09 14.31 27.65
C ILE A 523 -5.47 13.90 27.18
N THR A 524 -5.78 14.18 25.92
CA THR A 524 -7.00 13.69 25.29
C THR A 524 -6.64 12.60 24.29
N LEU A 525 -7.33 11.45 24.39
CA LEU A 525 -7.29 10.35 23.43
C LEU A 525 -8.71 10.21 22.84
N ASP A 526 -8.83 10.22 21.51
CA ASP A 526 -10.09 10.49 20.80
C ASP A 526 -11.30 9.64 21.22
N GLY A 527 -12.48 10.28 21.17
CA GLY A 527 -13.81 9.67 21.36
C GLY A 527 -14.28 9.52 22.80
N ALA A 528 -14.38 10.63 23.56
CA ALA A 528 -14.88 10.71 24.94
C ALA A 528 -16.28 10.06 25.20
N ASP A 529 -16.97 9.59 24.17
CA ASP A 529 -18.31 8.97 24.23
C ASP A 529 -18.38 7.49 23.78
N GLY A 530 -17.28 6.85 23.36
CA GLY A 530 -17.31 5.57 22.65
C GLY A 530 -17.42 4.27 23.47
N ARG A 531 -17.17 4.30 24.79
CA ARG A 531 -17.24 3.10 25.68
C ARG A 531 -18.09 3.34 26.95
N ALA A 532 -19.07 4.24 26.88
CA ALA A 532 -19.94 4.53 28.02
C ALA A 532 -21.01 3.46 28.33
N ASP A 533 -21.08 2.34 27.57
CA ASP A 533 -22.01 1.24 27.83
C ASP A 533 -21.32 -0.14 27.67
N GLU A 534 -20.59 -0.58 28.70
CA GLU A 534 -20.47 -2.02 29.07
C GLU A 534 -20.57 -2.23 30.60
#